data_AF-T1HE65-F1
#
_entry.id   AF-T1HE65-F1
#
_cell.length_a   1.000
_cell.length_b   1.000
_cell.length_c   1.000
_cell.angle_alpha   90.00
_cell.angle_beta   90.00
_cell.angle_gamma   90.00
#
_symmetry.space_group_name_H-M   'P 1'
#
loop_
_entity.id
_entity.type
_entity.pdbx_description
1 polymer ?
#
loop_
_entity_poly.entity_id
_entity_poly.type
_entity_poly.pdbx_seq_one_letter_code
_entity_poly.pdbx_strand_id
1 'polypeptide(L)'
;MPAAFSADTIVPARFLTLLANLIILILSLWSRESNVLASLPIEFEEDDYNSVHKELTIGLSVGIALIGIEFIGFFSGITMFKNSISLL
;
A
#
# COMPACT_ATOMS: atom_id res chain seq x y z
N MET A 1 2.13 -35.55 0.96
CA MET A 1 2.73 -34.83 2.11
C MET A 1 2.11 -33.44 2.15
N PRO A 2 1.24 -33.11 3.12
CA PRO A 2 0.81 -31.73 3.29
C PRO A 2 2.02 -30.92 3.76
N ALA A 3 2.40 -29.89 3.00
CA ALA A 3 3.42 -28.94 3.42
C ALA A 3 2.87 -28.21 4.66
N ALA A 4 3.36 -28.61 5.84
CA ALA A 4 3.01 -27.94 7.07
C ALA A 4 3.47 -26.49 6.98
N PHE A 5 2.53 -25.57 6.97
CA PHE A 5 2.77 -24.14 7.07
C PHE A 5 3.24 -23.85 8.50
N SER A 6 4.54 -24.09 8.75
CA SER A 6 5.19 -23.80 10.02
C SER A 6 5.23 -22.28 10.25
N ALA A 7 5.19 -21.85 11.50
CA ALA A 7 5.25 -20.43 11.89
C ALA A 7 6.44 -19.68 11.23
N ASP A 8 7.51 -20.40 10.89
CA ASP A 8 8.68 -19.92 10.15
C ASP A 8 8.36 -19.36 8.76
N THR A 9 7.26 -19.78 8.13
CA THR A 9 6.82 -19.28 6.81
C THR A 9 5.87 -18.07 6.89
N ILE A 10 5.29 -17.80 8.06
CA ILE A 10 4.33 -16.69 8.24
C ILE A 10 5.06 -15.35 8.26
N VAL A 11 6.19 -15.31 8.97
CA VAL A 11 7.01 -14.09 9.09
C VAL A 11 7.48 -13.59 7.72
N PRO A 12 8.13 -14.41 6.86
CA PRO A 12 8.53 -13.96 5.53
C PRO A 12 7.34 -13.65 4.62
N ALA A 13 6.23 -14.37 4.72
CA ALA A 13 5.01 -14.05 3.96
C ALA A 13 4.43 -12.68 4.34
N ARG A 14 4.44 -12.33 5.63
CA ARG A 14 4.02 -11.02 6.11
C ARG A 14 4.95 -9.89 5.66
N PHE A 15 6.25 -10.14 5.69
CA PHE A 15 7.22 -9.19 5.14
C PHE A 15 6.97 -8.92 3.65
N LEU A 16 6.79 -9.99 2.86
CA LEU A 16 6.54 -9.89 1.42
C LEU A 16 5.24 -9.15 1.10
N THR A 17 4.18 -9.37 1.86
CA THR A 17 2.89 -8.68 1.66
C THR A 17 2.97 -7.19 2.02
N LEU A 18 3.62 -6.84 3.13
CA LEU A 18 3.88 -5.43 3.47
C LEU A 18 4.75 -4.73 2.42
N LEU A 19 5.80 -5.41 1.95
CA LEU A 19 6.68 -4.88 0.91
C LEU A 19 5.94 -4.73 -0.42
N ALA A 20 5.10 -5.70 -0.81
CA ALA A 20 4.29 -5.62 -2.01
C ALA A 20 3.33 -4.42 -1.98
N ASN A 21 2.62 -4.23 -0.86
CA ASN A 21 1.72 -3.10 -0.70
C ASN A 21 2.47 -1.76 -0.72
N LEU A 22 3.66 -1.68 -0.12
CA LEU A 22 4.51 -0.48 -0.21
C LEU A 22 4.92 -0.18 -1.66
N ILE A 23 5.36 -1.19 -2.41
CA ILE A 23 5.77 -1.05 -3.81
C ILE A 23 4.58 -0.61 -4.67
N ILE A 24 3.39 -1.20 -4.48
CA ILE A 24 2.18 -0.84 -5.22
C ILE A 24 1.82 0.63 -4.99
N LEU A 25 1.89 1.13 -3.76
CA LEU A 25 1.65 2.55 -3.47
C LEU A 25 2.69 3.46 -4.09
N ILE A 26 3.98 3.08 -4.07
CA ILE A 26 5.05 3.87 -4.71
C ILE A 26 4.86 3.91 -6.23
N LEU A 27 4.54 2.78 -6.85
CA LEU A 27 4.27 2.70 -8.29
C LEU A 27 3.02 3.51 -8.66
N SER A 28 2.00 3.49 -7.81
CA SER A 28 0.79 4.30 -8.00
C SER A 28 1.07 5.80 -7.86
N LEU A 29 2.00 6.24 -6.99
CA LEU A 29 2.48 7.63 -6.96
C LEU A 29 3.22 8.01 -8.25
N TRP A 30 4.07 7.13 -8.76
CA TRP A 30 4.78 7.37 -10.02
C TRP A 30 3.85 7.40 -11.24
N SER A 31 2.80 6.58 -11.21
CA SER A 31 1.79 6.54 -12.28
C SER A 31 0.70 7.61 -12.12
N ARG A 32 0.72 8.40 -11.04
CA ARG A 32 -0.29 9.42 -10.70
C ARG A 32 -0.76 10.25 -11.88
N GLU A 33 0.16 10.79 -12.68
CA GLU A 33 -0.21 11.66 -13.80
C GLU A 33 -0.94 10.89 -14.90
N SER A 34 -0.46 9.69 -15.24
CA SER A 34 -1.11 8.81 -16.22
C SER A 34 -2.46 8.28 -15.73
N ASN A 35 -2.59 7.99 -14.43
CA ASN A 35 -3.80 7.43 -13.84
C ASN A 35 -4.88 8.49 -13.63
N VAL A 36 -4.48 9.73 -13.33
CA VAL A 36 -5.38 10.89 -13.31
C VAL A 36 -5.87 11.16 -14.73
N LEU A 37 -4.98 11.33 -15.72
CA LEU A 37 -5.38 11.57 -17.12
C LEU A 37 -6.28 10.47 -17.70
N ALA A 38 -6.09 9.21 -17.31
CA ALA A 38 -6.95 8.10 -17.74
C ALA A 38 -8.32 8.04 -17.04
N SER A 39 -8.44 8.65 -15.86
CA SER A 39 -9.70 8.72 -15.10
C SER A 39 -10.53 9.97 -15.41
N LEU A 40 -9.99 10.93 -16.16
CA LEU A 40 -10.74 12.11 -16.55
C LEU A 40 -11.66 11.82 -17.76
N PRO A 41 -12.92 12.32 -17.73
CA PRO A 41 -13.83 12.25 -18.87
C PRO A 41 -13.29 13.08 -20.05
N ILE A 42 -13.72 12.80 -21.29
CA ILE A 42 -13.22 13.45 -22.54
C ILE A 42 -13.36 14.99 -22.56
N GLU A 43 -14.27 15.55 -21.76
CA GLU A 43 -14.44 16.98 -21.54
C GLU A 43 -14.14 17.27 -20.07
N PHE A 44 -13.01 17.91 -19.78
CA PHE A 44 -12.62 18.26 -18.43
C PHE A 44 -12.22 19.73 -18.30
N GLU A 45 -12.66 20.35 -17.21
CA GLU A 45 -12.26 21.70 -16.81
C GLU A 45 -11.03 21.62 -15.90
N GLU A 46 -10.13 22.63 -15.95
CA GLU A 46 -8.85 22.60 -15.22
C GLU A 46 -9.02 22.46 -13.69
N ASP A 47 -10.14 22.91 -13.14
CA ASP A 47 -10.46 22.80 -11.70
C ASP A 47 -10.74 21.34 -11.27
N ASP A 48 -11.37 20.54 -12.14
CA ASP A 48 -11.66 19.12 -11.87
C ASP A 48 -10.41 18.24 -11.94
N TYR A 49 -9.45 18.60 -12.80
CA TYR A 49 -8.13 17.94 -12.80
C TYR A 49 -7.42 18.16 -11.46
N ASN A 50 -7.45 19.38 -10.93
CA ASN A 50 -6.70 19.74 -9.73
C ASN A 50 -7.31 19.14 -8.46
N SER A 51 -8.64 19.03 -8.39
CA SER A 51 -9.35 18.42 -7.26
C SER A 51 -9.04 16.92 -7.14
N VAL A 52 -9.19 16.17 -8.24
CA VAL A 52 -8.92 14.72 -8.30
C VAL A 52 -7.44 14.42 -8.05
N HIS A 53 -6.55 15.22 -8.64
CA HIS A 53 -5.12 15.08 -8.44
C HIS A 53 -4.72 15.31 -6.98
N LYS A 54 -5.37 16.24 -6.28
CA LYS A 54 -5.14 16.52 -4.87
C LYS A 54 -5.67 15.41 -3.97
N GLU A 55 -6.89 14.93 -4.20
CA GLU A 55 -7.50 13.86 -3.42
C GLU A 55 -6.71 12.55 -3.52
N LEU A 56 -6.32 12.15 -4.74
CA LEU A 56 -5.51 10.95 -4.98
C LEU A 56 -4.16 11.02 -4.24
N THR A 57 -3.56 12.19 -4.20
CA THR A 57 -2.25 12.41 -3.55
C THR A 57 -2.35 12.35 -2.04
N ILE A 58 -3.40 12.94 -1.48
CA ILE A 58 -3.67 12.89 -0.05
C ILE A 58 -3.91 11.42 0.35
N GLY A 59 -4.77 10.71 -0.38
CA GLY A 59 -5.06 9.30 -0.14
C GLY A 59 -3.81 8.42 -0.19
N LEU A 60 -2.98 8.57 -1.23
CA LEU A 60 -1.72 7.83 -1.33
C LEU A 60 -0.72 8.18 -0.23
N SER A 61 -0.62 9.46 0.16
CA SER A 61 0.28 9.87 1.25
C SER A 61 -0.10 9.24 2.59
N VAL A 62 -1.41 9.17 2.88
CA VAL A 62 -1.94 8.53 4.09
C VAL A 62 -1.69 7.03 4.04
N GLY A 63 -1.92 6.37 2.89
CA GLY A 63 -1.62 4.95 2.70
C GLY A 63 -0.14 4.63 2.94
N ILE A 64 0.78 5.43 2.40
CA ILE A 64 2.22 5.25 2.59
C ILE A 64 2.62 5.47 4.06
N ALA A 65 2.04 6.47 4.73
CA ALA A 65 2.31 6.73 6.13
C ALA A 65 1.87 5.55 7.03
N LEU A 66 0.67 5.01 6.78
CA LEU A 66 0.14 3.87 7.53
C LEU A 66 0.97 2.59 7.31
N ILE A 67 1.33 2.29 6.06
CA ILE A 67 2.24 1.17 5.76
C ILE A 67 3.62 1.39 6.37
N GLY A 68 4.14 2.63 6.37
CA GLY A 68 5.41 2.96 6.99
C GLY A 68 5.43 2.69 8.49
N ILE A 69 4.35 3.03 9.20
CA ILE A 69 4.19 2.72 10.64
C ILE A 69 4.20 1.21 10.85
N GLU A 70 3.44 0.46 10.06
CA GLU A 70 3.37 -1.00 10.16
C GLU A 70 4.71 -1.66 9.81
N PHE A 71 5.47 -1.09 8.86
CA PHE A 71 6.81 -1.56 8.50
C PHE A 71 7.81 -1.34 9.65
N ILE A 72 7.77 -0.18 10.31
CA ILE A 72 8.60 0.09 11.50
C ILE A 72 8.21 -0.85 12.65
N GLY A 73 6.90 -1.08 12.87
CA GLY A 73 6.40 -2.04 13.87
C GLY A 73 6.82 -3.48 13.59
N PHE A 74 6.86 -3.85 12.31
CA PHE A 74 7.35 -5.16 11.84
C PHE A 74 8.85 -5.32 12.10
N PHE A 75 9.69 -4.34 11.74
CA PHE A 75 11.14 -4.37 12.01
C PHE A 75 11.48 -4.30 13.50
N SER A 76 10.64 -3.64 14.31
CA SER A 76 10.78 -3.62 15.77
C SER A 76 10.41 -4.95 16.43
N GLY A 77 9.84 -5.91 15.70
CA GLY A 77 9.44 -7.22 16.21
C GLY A 77 8.14 -7.24 17.03
N ILE A 78 7.48 -6.09 17.22
CA ILE A 78 6.25 -5.98 18.01
C ILE A 78 5.10 -6.72 17.33
N THR A 79 4.97 -6.54 16.01
CA THR A 79 3.88 -7.13 15.23
C THR A 79 4.18 -8.57 14.78
N MET A 80 5.46 -8.97 14.75
CA MET A 80 5.93 -10.31 14.37
C MET A 80 5.42 -11.43 15.30
N PHE A 81 5.09 -11.10 16.56
CA PHE A 81 4.58 -12.07 17.55
C PHE A 81 3.06 -11.98 17.81
N LYS A 82 2.38 -10.93 17.34
CA LYS A 82 0.91 -10.79 17.43
C LYS A 82 0.26 -11.28 16.13
N ASN A 83 0.24 -12.60 15.96
CA ASN A 83 -0.31 -13.28 14.78
C ASN A 83 -1.83 -13.56 14.92
N SER A 84 -2.62 -12.53 15.26
CA SER A 84 -4.10 -12.66 15.35
C SER A 84 -4.85 -11.80 14.33
N ILE A 85 -4.14 -10.97 13.55
CA ILE A 85 -4.71 -10.12 12.51
C ILE A 85 -3.74 -10.22 11.33
N SER A 86 -3.93 -11.23 10.48
CA SER A 86 -2.94 -11.67 9.48
C SER A 86 -3.38 -11.45 8.02
N LEU A 87 -4.51 -10.80 7.78
CA LEU A 87 -5.08 -10.70 6.43
C LEU A 87 -5.87 -9.41 6.20
N LEU A 88 -5.23 -8.27 6.43
CA LEU A 88 -5.65 -6.99 5.86
C LEU A 88 -4.42 -6.15 5.52
#